data_AF-A0ABD7PK89-F1
#
_entry.id   AF-A0ABD7PK89-F1
#
_cell.length_a   1.000
_cell.length_b   1.000
_cell.length_c   1.000
_cell.angle_alpha   90.00
_cell.angle_beta   90.00
_cell.angle_gamma   90.00
#
_symmetry.space_group_name_H-M   'P 1'
#
loop_
_entity.id
_entity.type
_entity.pdbx_description
1 polymer ?
#
loop_
_entity_poly.entity_id
_entity_poly.type
_entity_poly.pdbx_seq_one_letter_code
_entity_poly.pdbx_strand_id
1 'polypeptide(L)' 'MSEVLKDPLIRQMLRADNMSLGAFAQLLETAANDLDRKLAASSLTSQGKWPIPPGQEYQSVA' A
#
# COMPACT_ATOMS: atom_id res chain seq x y z
N MET A 1 -13.62 10.33 6.23
CA MET A 1 -12.71 11.16 7.06
C MET A 1 -11.83 10.22 7.88
N SER A 2 -10.51 10.21 7.64
CA SER A 2 -9.58 9.26 8.27
C SER A 2 -9.55 9.43 9.80
N GLU A 3 -9.56 8.31 10.55
CA GLU A 3 -9.60 8.33 12.03
C GLU A 3 -8.35 8.94 12.66
N VAL A 4 -7.21 8.77 12.00
CA VAL A 4 -5.92 9.37 12.34
C VAL A 4 -6.02 10.91 12.42
N LEU A 5 -6.86 11.54 11.60
CA LEU A 5 -7.08 13.00 11.63
C LEU A 5 -7.94 13.46 12.80
N LYS A 6 -8.53 12.54 13.57
CA LYS A 6 -9.26 12.86 14.81
C LYS A 6 -8.33 12.86 16.02
N ASP A 7 -7.13 12.31 15.90
CA ASP A 7 -6.17 12.23 16.99
C ASP A 7 -5.67 13.63 17.40
N PRO A 8 -5.75 13.99 18.70
CA PRO A 8 -5.39 15.31 19.18
C PRO A 8 -3.88 15.61 19.05
N LEU A 9 -3.02 14.60 19.20
CA LEU A 9 -1.57 14.77 19.07
C LEU A 9 -1.17 15.01 17.62
N ILE A 10 -1.79 14.28 16.68
CA ILE A 10 -1.58 14.49 15.25
C ILE A 10 -1.99 15.90 14.86
N ARG A 11 -3.16 16.37 15.31
CA ARG A 11 -3.59 17.75 15.07
C ARG A 11 -2.63 18.78 15.67
N GLN A 12 -2.08 18.49 16.85
CA GLN A 12 -1.13 19.38 17.51
C GLN A 12 0.20 19.45 16.76
N MET A 13 0.72 18.31 16.29
CA MET A 13 1.92 18.25 15.43
C MET A 13 1.71 19.02 14.13
N LEU A 14 0.60 18.78 13.42
CA LEU A 14 0.31 19.48 12.16
C LEU A 14 0.23 20.99 12.38
N ARG A 15 -0.42 21.43 13.47
CA ARG A 15 -0.49 22.86 13.82
C ARG A 15 0.89 23.43 14.14
N ALA A 16 1.73 22.70 14.86
CA ALA A 16 3.09 23.12 15.18
C ALA A 16 3.95 23.31 13.93
N ASP A 17 3.71 22.49 12.90
CA ASP A 17 4.39 22.55 11.59
C ASP A 17 3.73 23.53 10.59
N ASN A 18 2.70 24.29 11.00
CA ASN A 18 1.86 25.11 10.10
C ASN A 18 1.23 24.33 8.93
N MET A 19 1.06 23.01 9.07
CA MET A 19 0.43 22.18 8.06
C MET A 19 -1.10 22.19 8.23
N SER A 20 -1.82 22.47 7.15
CA SER A 20 -3.28 22.38 7.13
C SER A 20 -3.76 20.93 7.24
N LEU A 21 -4.76 20.68 8.09
CA LEU A 21 -5.39 19.37 8.24
C LEU A 21 -5.97 18.86 6.90
N GLY A 22 -6.46 19.76 6.05
CA GLY A 22 -7.01 19.41 4.74
C GLY A 22 -5.93 18.93 3.76
N ALA A 23 -4.77 19.60 3.75
CA ALA A 23 -3.64 19.20 2.91
C ALA A 23 -3.08 17.83 3.35
N PHE A 24 -2.96 17.62 4.66
CA PHE A 24 -2.53 16.33 5.20
C PHE A 24 -3.55 15.21 4.91
N ALA A 25 -4.85 15.51 4.96
CA ALA A 25 -5.89 14.55 4.58
C ALA A 25 -5.79 14.10 3.11
N GLN A 26 -5.52 15.03 2.20
CA GLN A 26 -5.31 14.71 0.77
C GLN A 26 -4.07 13.83 0.55
N LEU A 27 -2.99 14.08 1.29
CA LEU A 27 -1.79 13.24 1.24
C LEU A 27 -2.08 11.80 1.71
N LEU A 28 -2.78 11.65 2.84
CA LEU A 28 -3.19 10.35 3.35
C LEU A 28 -4.12 9.61 2.39
N GLU A 29 -5.09 10.30 1.79
CA GLU A 29 -5.98 9.71 0.79
C GLU A 29 -5.22 9.23 -0.46
N THR A 30 -4.28 10.03 -0.95
CA THR A 30 -3.42 9.65 -2.07
C THR A 30 -2.57 8.42 -1.75
N ALA A 31 -1.94 8.40 -0.57
CA ALA A 31 -1.11 7.29 -0.14
C ALA A 31 -1.94 6.01 0.08
N ALA A 32 -3.15 6.12 0.65
CA ALA A 32 -4.05 4.99 0.82
C ALA A 32 -4.48 4.40 -0.54
N ASN A 33 -4.79 5.25 -1.52
CA ASN A 33 -5.14 4.81 -2.88
C ASN A 33 -3.96 4.12 -3.59
N ASP A 34 -2.73 4.63 -3.42
CA ASP A 34 -1.53 3.98 -3.97
C ASP A 34 -1.28 2.62 -3.31
N LEU A 35 -1.43 2.53 -1.99
CA LEU A 35 -1.30 1.29 -1.25
C LEU A 35 -2.34 0.26 -1.69
N ASP A 36 -3.61 0.65 -1.84
CA ASP A 36 -4.67 -0.23 -2.31
C ASP A 36 -4.36 -0.80 -3.71
N ARG A 37 -3.89 0.06 -4.63
CA ARG A 37 -3.45 -0.36 -5.96
C ARG A 37 -2.29 -1.35 -5.91
N LYS A 38 -1.30 -1.11 -5.04
CA LYS A 38 -0.15 -2.02 -4.86
C LYS A 38 -0.55 -3.35 -4.26
N LEU A 39 -1.46 -3.35 -3.29
CA LEU A 39 -1.99 -4.56 -2.67
C LEU A 39 -2.86 -5.35 -3.65
N ALA A 40 -3.70 -4.69 -4.45
CA ALA A 40 -4.47 -5.30 -5.52
C ALA A 40 -3.57 -5.90 -6.61
N ALA A 41 -2.51 -5.19 -7.02
CA ALA A 41 -1.52 -5.72 -7.96
C ALA A 41 -0.76 -6.93 -7.37
N SER A 42 -0.46 -6.91 -6.08
CA SER A 42 0.22 -8.01 -5.39
C SER A 42 -0.67 -9.23 -5.20
N SER A 43 -1.98 -9.05 -4.94
CA SER A 43 -2.93 -10.15 -4.83
C SER A 43 -3.17 -10.86 -6.17
N LEU A 44 -3.11 -10.13 -7.29
CA LEU A 44 -3.07 -10.69 -8.65
C LEU A 44 -1.85 -11.57 -8.92
N THR A 45 -0.70 -11.30 -8.28
CA THR A 45 0.51 -12.14 -8.39
C THR A 45 0.54 -13.31 -7.40
N SER A 46 -0.26 -13.25 -6.33
CA SER A 46 -0.29 -14.29 -5.29
C SER A 46 -1.29 -15.42 -5.59
N GLN A 47 -2.21 -15.22 -6.54
CA GLN A 47 -3.21 -16.21 -6.95
C GLN A 47 -2.99 -16.71 -8.38
N GLY A 48 -1.85 -17.36 -8.66
CA GLY A 48 -1.66 -17.97 -9.98
C GLY A 48 -0.27 -18.50 -10.23
N LYS A 49 -0.08 -19.79 -9.91
CA LYS A 49 0.74 -20.77 -10.66
C LYS A 49 2.00 -20.20 -11.32
N TRP A 50 3.17 -20.47 -10.73
CA TRP A 50 4.46 -20.38 -11.43
C TRP A 50 4.35 -21.00 -12.83
N PRO A 51 4.52 -20.23 -13.93
CA PRO A 51 4.62 -20.83 -15.25
C PRO A 51 5.96 -21.54 -15.31
N ILE A 52 5.92 -22.86 -15.36
CA ILE A 52 7.08 -23.67 -15.73
C ILE A 52 7.38 -23.27 -17.18
N PRO A 53 8.56 -22.69 -17.49
CA PRO A 53 8.89 -22.36 -18.86
C PRO A 53 8.93 -23.66 -19.69
N PRO A 54 8.35 -23.67 -20.90
CA PRO A 54 8.40 -24.85 -21.76
C PRO A 54 9.87 -25.14 -22.09
N GLY A 55 10.36 -26.31 -21.65
CA GLY A 55 11.75 -26.75 -21.85
C GLY A 55 12.56 -27.02 -20.57
N GLN A 56 11.99 -26.85 -19.38
CA GLN A 56 12.62 -27.31 -18.13
C GLN A 56 12.05 -28.67 -17.74
N GLU A 57 12.62 -29.73 -18.31
CA GLU A 57 12.45 -31.09 -17.79
C GLU A 57 12.93 -31.10 -16.34
N TYR A 58 12.05 -31.48 -15.43
CA TYR A 58 12.39 -31.72 -14.04
C TYR A 58 13.41 -32.86 -14.00
N GLN A 59 14.70 -32.54 -13.94
CA GLN A 59 15.71 -33.52 -13.56
C GLN A 59 15.43 -33.91 -12.11
N SER A 60 14.69 -35.02 -11.96
CA SER A 60 14.65 -35.82 -10.75
C SER A 60 16.08 -36.26 -10.44
N VAL A 61 16.70 -35.63 -9.45
CA VAL A 61 17.88 -36.18 -8.81
C VAL A 61 17.42 -37.38 -7.96
N ALA A 62 17.89 -38.55 -8.36
CA ALA A 62 17.69 -39.83 -7.67
C ALA A 62 18.50 -39.90 -6.36
#